data_AF-A5KC96-F1
#
_entry.id   AF-A5KC96-F1
#
_cell.length_a   1.000
_cell.length_b   1.000
_cell.length_c   1.000
_cell.angle_alpha   90.00
_cell.angle_beta   90.00
_cell.angle_gamma   90.00
#
_symmetry.space_group_name_H-M   'P 1'
#
loop_
_entity.id
_entity.type
_entity.pdbx_description
1 polymer ?
#
loop_
_entity_poly.entity_id
_entity_poly.type
_entity_poly.pdbx_seq_one_letter_code
_entity_poly.pdbx_strand_id
1 'polypeptide(L)'
;MAKTNEQQLEETISSLELDKTYKDFFANDGKSKNFDSKCTVFDGGSKKNPKARELCSNLVYYLEKIREMSTQQESNKYCGYLPYWLYDKIGKIHSPPTTKIDKVSFYEDLIKAGNEISGGKLKHACTVPKLKDVDLNELKKRKISYIYFKNLENIYNISNSKNKDNCAKYLKYLESFKISCLGCKTVKTEKILIQNFRLPLHRELLAVEQELQRDQQVQEVHLNKQV
;
A
#
# COMPACT_ATOMS: atom_id res chain seq x y z
N MET A 1 -8.46 -24.66 -3.27
CA MET A 1 -9.27 -23.42 -3.19
C MET A 1 -8.81 -22.50 -4.32
N ALA A 2 -9.74 -21.83 -5.01
CA ALA A 2 -9.38 -20.82 -6.01
C ALA A 2 -8.79 -19.58 -5.32
N LYS A 3 -7.77 -18.96 -5.93
CA LYS A 3 -7.19 -17.70 -5.42
C LYS A 3 -8.22 -16.58 -5.56
N THR A 4 -8.25 -15.64 -4.61
CA THR A 4 -9.07 -14.43 -4.76
C THR A 4 -8.47 -13.49 -5.80
N ASN A 5 -9.29 -12.59 -6.35
CA ASN A 5 -8.82 -11.56 -7.29
C ASN A 5 -7.69 -10.71 -6.69
N GLU A 6 -7.76 -10.37 -5.39
CA GLU A 6 -6.70 -9.63 -4.71
C GLU A 6 -5.40 -10.42 -4.60
N GLN A 7 -5.45 -11.73 -4.37
CA GLN A 7 -4.25 -12.58 -4.33
C GLN A 7 -3.57 -12.66 -5.70
N GLN A 8 -4.36 -12.87 -6.76
CA GLN A 8 -3.85 -12.88 -8.14
C GLN A 8 -3.23 -11.53 -8.53
N LEU A 9 -3.83 -10.43 -8.05
CA LEU A 9 -3.33 -9.08 -8.30
C LEU A 9 -2.02 -8.81 -7.53
N GLU A 10 -1.89 -9.27 -6.29
CA GLU A 10 -0.63 -9.19 -5.53
C GLU A 10 0.50 -9.99 -6.21
N GLU A 11 0.20 -11.16 -6.75
CA GLU A 11 1.16 -11.95 -7.54
C GLU A 11 1.57 -11.24 -8.83
N THR A 12 0.62 -10.60 -9.50
CA THR A 12 0.89 -9.80 -10.71
C THR A 12 1.77 -8.59 -10.39
N ILE A 13 1.43 -7.82 -9.35
CA ILE A 13 2.24 -6.71 -8.82
C ILE A 13 3.68 -7.15 -8.56
N SER A 14 3.82 -8.33 -7.93
CA SER A 14 5.12 -8.92 -7.61
C SER A 14 5.92 -9.27 -8.86
N SER A 15 5.28 -9.90 -9.84
CA SER A 15 5.92 -10.32 -11.10
C SER A 15 6.39 -9.14 -11.95
N LEU A 16 5.75 -7.99 -11.81
CA LEU A 16 6.10 -6.73 -12.46
C LEU A 16 7.05 -5.87 -11.63
N GLU A 17 7.53 -6.39 -10.49
CA GLU A 17 8.39 -5.68 -9.53
C GLU A 17 7.82 -4.33 -9.03
N LEU A 18 6.50 -4.11 -9.14
CA LEU A 18 5.88 -2.84 -8.73
C LEU A 18 5.92 -2.64 -7.20
N ASP A 19 6.01 -3.73 -6.44
CA ASP A 19 6.15 -3.70 -4.98
C ASP A 19 7.59 -3.89 -4.48
N LYS A 20 8.59 -3.85 -5.38
CA LYS A 20 10.00 -4.08 -5.02
C LYS A 20 10.48 -3.18 -3.89
N THR A 21 10.24 -1.87 -3.99
CA THR A 21 10.55 -0.91 -2.92
C THR A 21 9.94 -1.31 -1.56
N TYR A 22 8.69 -1.79 -1.58
CA TYR A 22 8.00 -2.22 -0.37
C TYR A 22 8.65 -3.51 0.18
N LYS A 23 8.86 -4.51 -0.68
CA LYS A 23 9.44 -5.79 -0.27
C LYS A 23 10.86 -5.63 0.27
N ASP A 24 11.72 -4.91 -0.45
CA ASP A 24 13.13 -4.77 -0.09
C ASP A 24 13.29 -4.11 1.29
N PHE A 25 12.50 -3.07 1.59
CA PHE A 25 12.60 -2.37 2.86
C PHE A 25 12.03 -3.18 4.03
N PHE A 26 10.90 -3.87 3.82
CA PHE A 26 10.19 -4.64 4.85
C PHE A 26 10.52 -6.15 4.83
N ALA A 27 11.61 -6.56 4.17
CA ALA A 27 12.01 -7.96 4.08
C ALA A 27 12.53 -8.52 5.41
N ASN A 28 13.23 -7.68 6.18
CA ASN A 28 13.94 -8.10 7.38
C ASN A 28 13.34 -7.40 8.59
N ASP A 29 12.55 -8.17 9.33
CA ASP A 29 12.02 -7.81 10.64
C ASP A 29 13.19 -7.66 11.64
N GLY A 30 12.99 -6.92 12.73
CA GLY A 30 14.08 -6.54 13.62
C GLY A 30 13.62 -5.92 14.92
N LYS A 31 14.59 -5.63 15.80
CA LYS A 31 14.34 -5.10 17.13
C LYS A 31 15.05 -3.77 17.31
N SER A 32 14.30 -2.72 17.65
CA SER A 32 14.88 -1.42 18.00
C SER A 32 15.69 -1.52 19.29
N LYS A 33 16.89 -0.96 19.31
CA LYS A 33 17.68 -0.88 20.56
C LYS A 33 17.11 0.17 21.52
N ASN A 34 16.56 1.25 20.98
CA ASN A 34 16.15 2.41 21.76
C ASN A 34 14.67 2.38 22.17
N PHE A 35 13.83 1.71 21.37
CA PHE A 35 12.38 1.85 21.47
C PHE A 35 11.62 0.55 21.73
N ASP A 36 12.28 -0.60 21.80
CA ASP A 36 11.60 -1.87 22.09
C ASP A 36 10.88 -1.91 23.44
N SER A 37 11.35 -1.12 24.42
CA SER A 37 10.69 -0.96 25.71
C SER A 37 9.27 -0.41 25.62
N LYS A 38 8.93 0.30 24.53
CA LYS A 38 7.56 0.79 24.25
C LYS A 38 6.55 -0.33 24.01
N CYS A 39 7.02 -1.53 23.72
CA CYS A 39 6.18 -2.69 23.42
C CYS A 39 5.91 -3.58 24.63
N THR A 40 6.44 -3.24 25.81
CA THR A 40 6.31 -4.04 27.05
C THR A 40 4.88 -4.21 27.56
N VAL A 41 3.94 -3.38 27.07
CA VAL A 41 2.50 -3.53 27.33
C VAL A 41 1.97 -4.93 26.97
N PHE A 42 2.62 -5.64 26.04
CA PHE A 42 2.22 -6.96 25.60
C PHE A 42 2.91 -8.12 26.35
N ASP A 43 3.76 -7.84 27.35
CA ASP A 43 4.55 -8.87 28.06
C ASP A 43 3.76 -9.52 29.22
N GLY A 44 2.70 -8.88 29.73
CA GLY A 44 1.99 -9.36 30.92
C GLY A 44 0.56 -8.85 31.09
N GLY A 45 -0.11 -9.34 32.14
CA GLY A 45 -1.48 -8.96 32.49
C GLY A 45 -2.53 -9.37 31.46
N SER A 46 -3.66 -8.64 31.43
CA SER A 46 -4.77 -8.87 30.49
C SER A 46 -4.43 -8.54 29.03
N LYS A 47 -3.29 -7.88 28.79
CA LYS A 47 -2.81 -7.46 27.46
C LYS A 47 -1.71 -8.37 26.91
N LYS A 48 -1.34 -9.42 27.64
CA LYS A 48 -0.29 -10.35 27.23
C LYS A 48 -0.61 -10.94 25.86
N ASN A 49 0.22 -10.66 24.87
CA ASN A 49 0.05 -11.16 23.50
C ASN A 49 1.40 -11.25 22.79
N PRO A 50 2.03 -12.44 22.74
CA PRO A 50 3.35 -12.62 22.14
C PRO A 50 3.43 -12.21 20.66
N LYS A 51 2.37 -12.46 19.88
CA LYS A 51 2.33 -12.07 18.45
C LYS A 51 2.23 -10.55 18.28
N ALA A 52 1.45 -9.88 19.13
CA ALA A 52 1.38 -8.41 19.14
C ALA A 52 2.69 -7.80 19.65
N ARG A 53 3.35 -8.42 20.62
CA ARG A 53 4.68 -8.01 21.11
C ARG A 53 5.71 -8.02 20.00
N GLU A 54 5.80 -9.12 19.26
CA GLU A 54 6.71 -9.29 18.12
C GLU A 54 6.41 -8.26 17.02
N LEU A 55 5.13 -8.11 16.65
CA LEU A 55 4.72 -7.11 15.67
C LEU A 55 5.07 -5.69 16.12
N CYS A 56 4.90 -5.37 17.40
CA CYS A 56 5.27 -4.08 17.97
C CYS A 56 6.78 -3.84 17.87
N SER A 57 7.62 -4.83 18.23
CA SER A 57 9.08 -4.74 18.10
C SER A 57 9.50 -4.38 16.67
N ASN A 58 8.90 -5.07 15.68
CA ASN A 58 9.18 -4.81 14.27
C ASN A 58 8.69 -3.42 13.84
N LEU A 59 7.51 -3.00 14.32
CA LEU A 59 6.96 -1.67 14.03
C LEU A 59 7.90 -0.55 14.51
N VAL A 60 8.33 -0.60 15.77
CA VAL A 60 9.23 0.43 16.32
C VAL A 60 10.62 0.39 15.67
N TYR A 61 11.09 -0.79 15.27
CA TYR A 61 12.33 -0.94 14.48
C TYR A 61 12.24 -0.24 13.13
N TYR A 62 11.16 -0.46 12.36
CA TYR A 62 11.00 0.20 11.07
C TYR A 62 10.83 1.70 11.21
N LEU A 63 10.06 2.15 12.21
CA LEU A 63 9.89 3.58 12.46
C LEU A 63 11.21 4.26 12.84
N GLU A 64 12.04 3.64 13.67
CA GLU A 64 13.38 4.14 13.99
C GLU A 64 14.20 4.31 12.70
N LYS A 65 14.31 3.26 11.88
CA LYS A 65 15.04 3.31 10.60
C LYS A 65 14.52 4.39 9.65
N ILE A 66 13.19 4.50 9.51
CA ILE A 66 12.55 5.51 8.64
C ILE A 66 12.90 6.92 9.12
N ARG A 67 12.89 7.15 10.43
CA ARG A 67 13.08 8.48 11.02
C ARG A 67 14.54 8.87 11.17
N GLU A 68 15.46 7.93 11.05
CA GLU A 68 16.92 8.13 11.01
C GLU A 68 17.49 8.34 9.60
N MET A 69 16.67 8.17 8.56
CA MET A 69 17.08 8.37 7.16
C MET A 69 17.75 9.73 6.92
N SER A 70 18.57 9.79 5.88
CA SER A 70 19.37 10.97 5.57
C SER A 70 18.51 12.14 5.08
N THR A 71 17.40 11.86 4.40
CA THR A 71 16.51 12.85 3.79
C THR A 71 15.05 12.63 4.14
N GLN A 72 14.29 13.72 4.19
CA GLN A 72 12.84 13.68 4.39
C GLN A 72 12.14 12.96 3.23
N GLN A 73 12.68 13.04 2.01
CA GLN A 73 12.11 12.35 0.84
C GLN A 73 12.20 10.83 0.96
N GLU A 74 13.37 10.28 1.34
CA GLU A 74 13.50 8.86 1.64
C GLU A 74 12.59 8.45 2.80
N SER A 75 12.61 9.23 3.89
CA SER A 75 11.76 8.97 5.05
C SER A 75 10.29 8.88 4.64
N ASN A 76 9.78 9.87 3.90
CA ASN A 76 8.41 9.91 3.41
C ASN A 76 8.06 8.73 2.49
N LYS A 77 9.01 8.30 1.66
CA LYS A 77 8.82 7.15 0.76
C LYS A 77 8.42 5.91 1.55
N TYR A 78 9.19 5.54 2.56
CA TYR A 78 8.92 4.32 3.35
C TYR A 78 7.86 4.54 4.43
N CYS A 79 7.78 5.75 5.00
CA CYS A 79 6.72 6.10 5.93
C CYS A 79 5.32 5.92 5.33
N GLY A 80 5.15 6.27 4.05
CA GLY A 80 3.88 6.06 3.36
C GLY A 80 3.50 4.59 3.13
N TYR A 81 4.49 3.69 3.06
CA TYR A 81 4.25 2.24 2.94
C TYR A 81 4.03 1.54 4.28
N LEU A 82 4.58 2.09 5.37
CA LEU A 82 4.59 1.48 6.70
C LEU A 82 3.18 1.07 7.21
N PRO A 83 2.13 1.91 7.09
CA PRO A 83 0.79 1.50 7.54
C PRO A 83 0.30 0.23 6.83
N TYR A 84 0.57 0.09 5.53
CA TYR A 84 0.14 -1.09 4.77
C TYR A 84 0.90 -2.35 5.16
N TRP A 85 2.19 -2.24 5.48
CA TRP A 85 2.95 -3.35 6.07
C TRP A 85 2.35 -3.77 7.41
N LEU A 86 2.06 -2.81 8.28
CA LEU A 86 1.49 -3.08 9.60
C LEU A 86 0.14 -3.79 9.48
N TYR A 87 -0.75 -3.29 8.63
CA TYR A 87 -2.10 -3.84 8.47
C TYR A 87 -2.09 -5.24 7.84
N ASP A 88 -1.19 -5.52 6.90
CA ASP A 88 -0.97 -6.85 6.35
C ASP A 88 -0.55 -7.85 7.45
N LYS A 89 0.35 -7.45 8.35
CA LYS A 89 0.77 -8.27 9.50
C LYS A 89 -0.36 -8.46 10.51
N ILE A 90 -1.15 -7.42 10.81
CA ILE A 90 -2.33 -7.54 11.68
C ILE A 90 -3.32 -8.55 11.10
N GLY A 91 -3.63 -8.47 9.80
CA GLY A 91 -4.55 -9.40 9.14
C GLY A 91 -4.06 -10.85 9.10
N LYS A 92 -2.74 -11.08 9.19
CA LYS A 92 -2.16 -12.42 9.36
C LYS A 92 -2.30 -12.95 10.79
N ILE A 93 -2.28 -12.07 11.79
CA ILE A 93 -2.42 -12.43 13.20
C ILE A 93 -3.89 -12.61 13.58
N HIS A 94 -4.79 -11.84 12.98
CA HIS A 94 -6.20 -11.77 13.33
C HIS A 94 -7.12 -12.11 12.14
N SER A 95 -8.03 -13.05 12.35
CA SER A 95 -9.05 -13.51 11.39
C SER A 95 -10.42 -13.46 12.08
N PRO A 96 -11.52 -12.99 11.45
CA PRO A 96 -11.79 -12.90 10.00
C PRO A 96 -11.38 -11.58 9.30
N PRO A 97 -11.26 -11.57 7.95
CA PRO A 97 -10.85 -10.40 7.17
C PRO A 97 -11.90 -9.26 7.10
N THR A 98 -13.13 -9.52 7.52
CA THR A 98 -14.20 -8.51 7.69
C THR A 98 -14.16 -7.86 9.07
N THR A 99 -13.20 -8.21 9.92
CA THR A 99 -13.02 -7.52 11.20
C THR A 99 -12.58 -6.09 10.95
N LYS A 100 -13.22 -5.16 11.65
CA LYS A 100 -12.81 -3.76 11.73
C LYS A 100 -11.50 -3.66 12.49
N ILE A 101 -10.51 -2.94 11.96
CA ILE A 101 -9.17 -2.87 12.55
C ILE A 101 -9.17 -2.33 13.99
N ASP A 102 -10.08 -1.39 14.31
CA ASP A 102 -10.25 -0.83 15.65
C ASP A 102 -10.93 -1.80 16.65
N LYS A 103 -11.39 -2.96 16.18
CA LYS A 103 -11.91 -4.05 17.01
C LYS A 103 -10.87 -5.12 17.29
N VAL A 104 -9.70 -5.05 16.66
CA VAL A 104 -8.58 -5.94 16.98
C VAL A 104 -8.03 -5.54 18.35
N SER A 105 -8.07 -6.47 19.31
CA SER A 105 -7.85 -6.20 20.74
C SER A 105 -6.52 -5.53 21.08
N PHE A 106 -5.47 -5.79 20.29
CA PHE A 106 -4.14 -5.22 20.50
C PHE A 106 -3.84 -3.98 19.64
N TYR A 107 -4.75 -3.57 18.76
CA TYR A 107 -4.50 -2.50 17.78
C TYR A 107 -4.23 -1.14 18.42
N GLU A 108 -5.05 -0.74 19.40
CA GLU A 108 -4.89 0.58 20.02
C GLU A 108 -3.53 0.72 20.75
N ASP A 109 -3.15 -0.31 21.51
CA ASP A 109 -1.87 -0.35 22.21
C ASP A 109 -0.68 -0.38 21.23
N LEU A 110 -0.83 -1.07 20.09
CA LEU A 110 0.18 -1.14 19.04
C LEU A 110 0.41 0.22 18.37
N ILE A 111 -0.66 0.92 18.00
CA ILE A 111 -0.57 2.27 17.43
C ILE A 111 -0.02 3.27 18.45
N LYS A 112 -0.42 3.14 19.71
CA LYS A 112 0.12 3.98 20.80
C LYS A 112 1.63 3.78 20.94
N ALA A 113 2.10 2.55 21.08
CA ALA A 113 3.54 2.26 21.18
C ALA A 113 4.33 2.80 19.97
N GLY A 114 3.80 2.61 18.75
CA GLY A 114 4.42 3.12 17.52
C GLY A 114 4.37 4.65 17.34
N ASN A 115 3.48 5.37 18.03
CA ASN A 115 3.45 6.84 17.97
C ASN A 115 4.15 7.50 19.16
N GLU A 116 4.39 6.76 20.25
CA GLU A 116 5.13 7.21 21.43
C GLU A 116 6.65 7.29 21.25
N ILE A 117 7.17 6.70 20.17
CA ILE A 117 8.56 6.93 19.78
C ILE A 117 8.76 8.42 19.51
N SER A 118 9.35 9.08 20.48
CA SER A 118 9.72 10.48 20.45
C SER A 118 11.16 10.59 20.94
N GLY A 119 11.89 11.58 20.45
CA GLY A 119 13.26 11.81 20.85
C GLY A 119 13.92 12.87 19.98
N GLY A 120 14.69 13.77 20.60
CA GLY A 120 15.39 14.86 19.93
C GLY A 120 16.49 14.45 18.92
N LYS A 121 16.63 13.15 18.63
CA LYS A 121 17.61 12.59 17.69
C LYS A 121 17.00 12.07 16.39
N LEU A 122 15.68 11.87 16.33
CA LEU A 122 15.01 11.40 15.12
C LEU A 122 14.80 12.58 14.18
N LYS A 123 15.36 12.49 12.97
CA LYS A 123 15.47 13.60 12.01
C LYS A 123 14.15 13.90 11.32
N HIS A 124 13.31 12.88 11.12
CA HIS A 124 12.11 12.98 10.30
C HIS A 124 10.86 12.55 11.07
N ALA A 125 9.73 13.16 10.72
CA ALA A 125 8.42 12.75 11.21
C ALA A 125 7.92 11.54 10.41
N CYS A 126 7.51 10.49 11.12
CA CYS A 126 6.73 9.40 10.57
C CYS A 126 5.82 8.87 11.67
N THR A 127 4.52 8.80 11.39
CA THR A 127 3.50 8.36 12.34
C THR A 127 2.60 7.33 11.68
N VAL A 128 2.05 6.43 12.49
CA VAL A 128 1.06 5.46 12.01
C VAL A 128 -0.33 6.01 12.30
N PRO A 129 -1.19 6.19 11.28
CA PRO A 129 -2.52 6.72 11.49
C PRO A 129 -3.37 5.73 12.28
N LYS A 130 -4.10 6.24 13.28
CA LYS A 130 -5.16 5.47 13.95
C LYS A 130 -6.40 5.47 13.04
N LEU A 131 -6.80 4.27 12.60
CA LEU A 131 -7.98 4.04 11.79
C LEU A 131 -9.13 3.56 12.67
N LYS A 132 -10.36 3.80 12.21
CA LYS A 132 -11.60 3.41 12.87
C LYS A 132 -12.59 2.92 11.84
N ASP A 133 -13.28 1.83 12.13
CA ASP A 133 -14.35 1.28 11.31
C ASP A 133 -13.93 0.91 9.87
N VAL A 134 -12.69 0.42 9.71
CA VAL A 134 -12.14 -0.03 8.42
C VAL A 134 -11.89 -1.53 8.46
N ASP A 135 -12.41 -2.27 7.48
CA ASP A 135 -12.23 -3.72 7.38
C ASP A 135 -10.80 -4.07 6.96
N LEU A 136 -10.25 -5.18 7.49
CA LEU A 136 -8.92 -5.66 7.08
C LEU A 136 -8.85 -5.94 5.55
N ASN A 137 -9.92 -6.43 4.95
CA ASN A 137 -10.04 -6.59 3.49
C ASN A 137 -9.96 -5.26 2.74
N GLU A 138 -10.53 -4.19 3.29
CA GLU A 138 -10.42 -2.86 2.70
C GLU A 138 -8.97 -2.38 2.75
N LEU A 139 -8.26 -2.60 3.86
CA LEU A 139 -6.84 -2.24 4.00
C LEU A 139 -5.95 -2.96 2.99
N LYS A 140 -6.25 -4.23 2.70
CA LYS A 140 -5.59 -4.99 1.63
C LYS A 140 -5.77 -4.31 0.27
N LYS A 141 -6.99 -3.86 -0.05
CA LYS A 141 -7.27 -3.12 -1.29
C LYS A 141 -6.54 -1.77 -1.32
N ARG A 142 -6.52 -1.02 -0.21
CA ARG A 142 -5.78 0.25 -0.13
C ARG A 142 -4.27 0.07 -0.37
N LYS A 143 -3.66 -1.02 0.11
CA LYS A 143 -2.25 -1.35 -0.19
C LYS A 143 -2.03 -1.53 -1.70
N ILE A 144 -2.88 -2.31 -2.36
CA ILE A 144 -2.84 -2.52 -3.81
C ILE A 144 -2.98 -1.18 -4.56
N SER A 145 -3.96 -0.35 -4.18
CA SER A 145 -4.14 0.99 -4.76
C SER A 145 -2.93 1.89 -4.54
N TYR A 146 -2.32 1.85 -3.35
CA TYR A 146 -1.14 2.64 -3.05
C TYR A 146 0.05 2.25 -3.94
N ILE A 147 0.29 0.95 -4.14
CA ILE A 147 1.34 0.45 -5.04
C ILE A 147 1.10 0.93 -6.47
N TYR A 148 -0.15 0.86 -6.94
CA TYR A 148 -0.53 1.39 -8.25
C TYR A 148 -0.17 2.88 -8.39
N PHE A 149 -0.63 3.73 -7.47
CA PHE A 149 -0.38 5.17 -7.55
C PHE A 149 1.10 5.53 -7.43
N LYS A 150 1.86 4.79 -6.62
CA LYS A 150 3.32 5.00 -6.50
C LYS A 150 4.11 4.61 -7.74
N ASN A 151 3.55 3.77 -8.61
CA ASN A 151 4.19 3.33 -9.84
C ASN A 151 3.53 3.91 -11.10
N LEU A 152 2.64 4.89 -10.98
CA LEU A 152 1.85 5.38 -12.11
C LEU A 152 2.72 5.87 -13.27
N GLU A 153 3.78 6.64 -12.98
CA GLU A 153 4.71 7.13 -14.00
C GLU A 153 5.42 5.98 -14.72
N ASN A 154 5.88 4.97 -13.98
CA ASN A 154 6.51 3.77 -14.56
C ASN A 154 5.51 3.01 -15.45
N ILE A 155 4.28 2.82 -14.97
CA ILE A 155 3.19 2.19 -15.73
C ILE A 155 2.92 2.98 -17.01
N TYR A 156 2.85 4.30 -16.95
CA TYR A 156 2.63 5.18 -18.11
C TYR A 156 3.77 5.06 -19.13
N ASN A 157 5.02 5.14 -18.67
CA ASN A 157 6.20 5.04 -19.53
C ASN A 157 6.29 3.69 -20.25
N ILE A 158 5.95 2.59 -19.57
CA ILE A 158 5.92 1.25 -20.18
C ILE A 158 4.77 1.12 -21.17
N SER A 159 3.61 1.70 -20.87
CA SER A 159 2.45 1.69 -21.76
C SER A 159 2.73 2.42 -23.08
N ASN A 160 3.55 3.47 -23.05
CA ASN A 160 4.02 4.19 -24.22
C ASN A 160 5.28 3.60 -24.87
N SER A 161 5.81 2.50 -24.35
CA SER A 161 7.01 1.86 -24.89
C SER A 161 6.68 1.01 -26.13
N LYS A 162 7.66 0.85 -27.04
CA LYS A 162 7.52 -0.03 -28.22
C LYS A 162 7.60 -1.53 -27.87
N ASN A 163 7.81 -1.88 -26.59
CA ASN A 163 7.91 -3.28 -26.16
C ASN A 163 6.51 -3.88 -25.96
N LYS A 164 6.04 -4.60 -26.97
CA LYS A 164 4.70 -5.22 -26.99
C LYS A 164 4.47 -6.20 -25.84
N ASP A 165 5.46 -7.00 -25.47
CA ASP A 165 5.32 -8.00 -24.40
C ASP A 165 5.16 -7.34 -23.03
N ASN A 166 5.90 -6.27 -22.77
CA ASN A 166 5.75 -5.51 -21.53
C ASN A 166 4.41 -4.77 -21.51
N CYS A 167 4.00 -4.17 -22.62
CA CYS A 167 2.70 -3.51 -22.72
C CYS A 167 1.53 -4.47 -22.41
N ALA A 168 1.54 -5.68 -22.99
CA ALA A 168 0.49 -6.68 -22.74
C ALA A 168 0.41 -7.11 -21.25
N LYS A 169 1.56 -7.29 -20.59
CA LYS A 169 1.61 -7.62 -19.15
C LYS A 169 1.00 -6.50 -18.29
N TYR A 170 1.34 -5.25 -18.58
CA TYR A 170 0.84 -4.09 -17.84
C TYR A 170 -0.64 -3.84 -18.12
N LEU A 171 -1.12 -4.05 -19.35
CA LEU A 171 -2.54 -3.96 -19.67
C LEU A 171 -3.37 -4.95 -18.85
N LYS A 172 -2.95 -6.22 -18.79
CA LYS A 172 -3.60 -7.24 -17.96
C LYS A 172 -3.62 -6.86 -16.47
N TYR A 173 -2.53 -6.25 -15.98
CA TYR A 173 -2.46 -5.73 -14.62
C TYR A 173 -3.50 -4.60 -14.40
N LEU A 174 -3.61 -3.65 -15.33
CA LEU A 174 -4.56 -2.54 -15.25
C LEU A 174 -6.02 -3.03 -15.25
N GLU A 175 -6.35 -4.01 -16.09
CA GLU A 175 -7.68 -4.63 -16.11
C GLU A 175 -8.00 -5.33 -14.77
N SER A 176 -7.04 -6.09 -14.25
CA SER A 176 -7.18 -6.78 -12.96
C SER A 176 -7.32 -5.78 -11.80
N PHE A 177 -6.56 -4.68 -11.84
CA PHE A 177 -6.64 -3.59 -10.87
C PHE A 177 -8.00 -2.89 -10.91
N LYS A 178 -8.51 -2.60 -12.12
CA LYS A 178 -9.83 -1.99 -12.33
C LYS A 178 -10.92 -2.83 -11.68
N ILE A 179 -10.92 -4.14 -11.92
CA ILE A 179 -11.90 -5.08 -11.33
C ILE A 179 -11.82 -5.07 -9.80
N SER A 180 -10.61 -5.07 -9.23
CA SER A 180 -10.39 -5.06 -7.77
C SER A 180 -10.83 -3.74 -7.11
N CYS A 181 -10.67 -2.61 -7.81
CA CYS A 181 -11.01 -1.28 -7.31
C CYS A 181 -12.49 -0.89 -7.45
N LEU A 182 -13.35 -1.70 -8.09
CA LEU A 182 -14.79 -1.43 -8.18
C LEU A 182 -15.50 -1.31 -6.80
N GLY A 183 -14.85 -1.81 -5.73
CA GLY A 183 -15.32 -1.67 -4.34
C GLY A 183 -14.67 -0.54 -3.53
N CYS A 184 -13.79 0.27 -4.10
CA CYS A 184 -13.17 1.41 -3.41
C CYS A 184 -14.21 2.54 -3.22
N LYS A 185 -15.09 2.39 -2.22
CA LYS A 185 -15.87 3.53 -1.71
C LYS A 185 -14.87 4.61 -1.31
N THR A 186 -14.91 5.76 -1.95
CA THR A 186 -14.04 6.90 -1.62
C THR A 186 -14.24 7.26 -0.15
N VAL A 187 -13.28 6.91 0.70
CA VAL A 187 -13.33 7.28 2.12
C VAL A 187 -13.11 8.79 2.19
N LYS A 188 -14.04 9.49 2.84
CA LYS A 188 -14.06 10.95 2.96
C LYS A 188 -12.76 11.52 3.56
N THR A 189 -12.06 10.73 4.39
CA THR A 189 -10.75 11.03 4.98
C THR A 189 -9.60 10.94 3.98
N GLU A 190 -9.75 10.11 2.95
CA GLU A 190 -8.82 9.99 1.83
C GLU A 190 -8.97 11.15 0.86
N LYS A 191 -10.03 11.96 0.95
CA LYS A 191 -10.16 13.20 0.18
C LYS A 191 -9.00 14.17 0.45
N ILE A 192 -8.37 14.14 1.63
CA ILE A 192 -7.19 14.96 1.95
C ILE A 192 -5.90 14.38 1.32
N LEU A 193 -5.73 13.05 1.34
CA LEU A 193 -4.61 12.38 0.67
C LEU A 193 -4.74 12.42 -0.85
N ILE A 194 -5.98 12.37 -1.35
CA ILE A 194 -6.32 12.39 -2.77
C ILE A 194 -6.37 13.84 -3.29
N GLN A 195 -6.86 14.84 -2.55
CA GLN A 195 -6.92 16.25 -3.03
C GLN A 195 -5.54 16.83 -3.37
N ASN A 196 -4.48 16.38 -2.70
CA ASN A 196 -3.11 16.77 -3.04
C ASN A 196 -2.57 16.09 -4.32
N PHE A 197 -3.25 15.06 -4.84
CA PHE A 197 -2.84 14.31 -6.04
C PHE A 197 -3.89 14.25 -7.17
N ARG A 198 -5.15 14.67 -6.96
CA ARG A 198 -6.28 14.38 -7.88
C ARG A 198 -6.48 15.34 -9.04
N LEU A 199 -6.15 16.62 -8.90
CA LEU A 199 -6.61 17.63 -9.86
C LEU A 199 -5.92 17.55 -11.24
N PRO A 200 -4.62 17.22 -11.35
CA PRO A 200 -3.98 17.00 -12.64
C PRO A 200 -4.33 15.62 -13.25
N LEU A 201 -4.30 14.56 -12.43
CA LEU A 201 -4.37 13.17 -12.90
C LEU A 201 -5.72 12.75 -13.51
N HIS A 202 -6.85 13.29 -13.05
CA HIS A 202 -8.14 12.87 -13.61
C HIS A 202 -8.30 13.33 -15.06
N ARG A 203 -7.77 14.50 -15.42
CA ARG A 203 -7.77 15.01 -16.79
C ARG A 203 -6.86 14.19 -17.70
N GLU A 204 -5.71 13.77 -17.19
CA GLU A 204 -4.74 12.98 -17.95
C GLU A 204 -5.20 11.53 -18.16
N LEU A 205 -5.84 10.89 -17.16
CA LEU A 205 -6.41 9.55 -17.34
C LEU A 205 -7.57 9.56 -18.35
N LEU A 206 -8.42 10.59 -18.31
CA LEU A 206 -9.49 10.81 -19.30
C LEU A 206 -8.92 11.05 -20.71
N ALA A 207 -7.80 11.77 -20.81
CA ALA A 207 -7.12 11.98 -22.09
C ALA A 207 -6.55 10.67 -22.64
N VAL A 208 -5.91 9.85 -21.80
CA VAL A 208 -5.37 8.54 -22.19
C VAL A 208 -6.49 7.58 -22.62
N GLU A 209 -7.61 7.53 -21.89
CA GLU A 209 -8.77 6.72 -22.28
C GLU A 209 -9.37 7.18 -23.63
N GLN A 210 -9.38 8.48 -23.90
CA GLN A 210 -9.85 9.02 -25.19
C GLN A 210 -8.92 8.71 -26.35
N GLU A 211 -7.59 8.76 -26.15
CA GLU A 211 -6.63 8.37 -27.20
C GLU A 211 -6.70 6.87 -27.51
N LEU A 212 -6.81 6.01 -26.49
CA LEU A 212 -6.98 4.56 -26.68
C LEU A 212 -8.25 4.22 -27.46
N GLN A 213 -9.35 4.93 -27.21
CA GLN A 213 -10.59 4.76 -27.97
C GLN A 213 -10.46 5.25 -29.43
N ARG A 214 -9.71 6.34 -29.67
CA ARG A 214 -9.42 6.82 -31.03
C ARG A 214 -8.59 5.80 -31.81
N ASP A 215 -7.54 5.26 -31.21
CA ASP A 215 -6.64 4.32 -31.87
C ASP A 215 -7.37 3.01 -32.25
N GLN A 216 -8.26 2.52 -31.38
CA GLN A 216 -9.11 1.37 -31.67
C GLN A 216 -10.06 1.64 -32.85
N GLN A 217 -10.70 2.81 -32.90
CA GLN A 217 -11.58 3.19 -34.01
C GLN A 217 -10.81 3.34 -35.34
N VAL A 218 -9.59 3.88 -35.31
CA VAL A 218 -8.75 4.02 -36.51
C VAL A 218 -8.33 2.66 -37.06
N GLN A 219 -8.01 1.69 -36.19
CA GLN A 219 -7.71 0.32 -36.60
C GLN A 219 -8.92 -0.40 -37.21
N GLU A 220 -10.12 -0.22 -36.67
CA GLU A 220 -11.35 -0.80 -37.23
C GLU A 220 -11.70 -0.21 -38.61
N VAL A 221 -11.53 1.10 -38.80
CA VAL A 221 -11.75 1.76 -40.09
C VAL A 221 -10.73 1.33 -41.15
N HIS A 222 -9.48 1.07 -40.76
CA HIS A 222 -8.47 0.54 -41.68
C HIS A 222 -8.75 -0.91 -42.08
N LEU A 223 -9.26 -1.74 -41.16
CA LEU A 223 -9.62 -3.13 -41.46
C LEU A 223 -10.82 -3.20 -42.42
N ASN A 224 -11.80 -2.33 -42.26
CA ASN A 224 -13.01 -2.28 -43.09
C ASN A 224 -12.81 -1.65 -44.49
N LYS A 225 -11.63 -1.08 -44.78
CA LYS A 225 -11.26 -0.57 -46.11
C LYS A 225 -10.41 -1.54 -46.93
N GLN A 226 -10.05 -2.69 -46.36
CA GLN A 226 -9.26 -3.74 -47.01
C GLN A 226 -10.09 -4.96 -47.43
N VAL A 227 -11.43 -4.86 -47.33
CA VAL A 227 -12.44 -5.81 -47.85
C VAL A 227 -13.23 -5.10 -48.94
#